data_AF-A0A7X5VCX3-F1
#
_entry.id   AF-A0A7X5VCX3-F1
#
_cell.length_a   1.000
_cell.length_b   1.000
_cell.length_c   1.000
_cell.angle_alpha   90.00
_cell.angle_beta   90.00
_cell.angle_gamma   90.00
#
_symmetry.space_group_name_H-M   'P 1'
#
loop_
_entity.id
_entity.type
_entity.pdbx_description
1 polymer ?
#
loop_
_entity_poly.entity_id
_entity_poly.type
_entity_poly.pdbx_seq_one_letter_code
_entity_poly.pdbx_strand_id
1 'polypeptide(L)'
;MEDNVRPLVSADAVDLEERKIESALRPRSLAEFGGQRRVSEQLELVLHAARGRNRAPDHVLLSGPPGLGKTTLAMIIASELSAPLRVTSGPAIQHAGDLAAILSGLSEGEVLFLDEIHRMSRPAEELLYMAMEDFRVDVIVGKGPGATAIPLEIPPFTLVGATTRAGLLPGPLRDRFGFTGHLEFYEAAELEKIVNRSAALLEVDITAEGATEIASRSRGTPRIANRLLRRVRDYAEVRADGIVTLALSKAALDLYEVDRMGLDRLDRSVLDALCRRFGGGPVGLSTLAVAVGEERETVEEVAEPFLVRSGYLARTPRGRVATPAAWRHLGLKVPKGATFADTLFDTDED
;
A
#
# COMPACT_ATOMS: atom_id res chain seq x y z
N MET A 1 -33.42 32.89 -22.78
CA MET A 1 -32.29 31.99 -23.06
C MET A 1 -31.22 32.34 -22.04
N GLU A 2 -31.28 31.70 -20.88
CA GLU A 2 -30.21 31.77 -19.88
C GLU A 2 -29.58 30.37 -19.86
N ASP A 3 -28.36 30.30 -20.38
CA ASP A 3 -27.54 29.10 -20.34
C ASP A 3 -26.99 28.91 -18.93
N ASN A 4 -27.47 27.84 -18.30
CA ASN A 4 -27.08 27.40 -16.97
C ASN A 4 -25.84 26.50 -17.10
N VAL A 5 -24.65 27.10 -17.10
CA VAL A 5 -23.38 26.37 -17.07
C VAL A 5 -23.19 25.80 -15.66
N ARG A 6 -23.37 24.48 -15.52
CA ARG A 6 -23.08 23.73 -14.29
C ARG A 6 -21.60 23.89 -13.90
N PRO A 7 -21.26 24.06 -12.61
CA PRO A 7 -19.88 24.25 -12.20
C PRO A 7 -19.08 22.96 -12.37
N LEU A 8 -17.88 23.09 -12.92
CA LEU A 8 -16.85 22.05 -12.99
C LEU A 8 -16.50 21.60 -11.57
N VAL A 9 -16.73 20.32 -11.27
CA VAL A 9 -16.38 19.68 -9.99
C VAL A 9 -14.85 19.70 -9.85
N SER A 10 -14.34 20.27 -8.76
CA SER A 10 -12.89 20.34 -8.49
C SER A 10 -12.29 18.95 -8.25
N ALA A 11 -11.03 18.74 -8.65
CA ALA A 11 -10.31 17.49 -8.47
C ALA A 11 -10.25 17.03 -6.98
N ASP A 12 -10.26 17.99 -6.04
CA ASP A 12 -10.29 17.74 -4.59
C ASP A 12 -11.61 17.09 -4.11
N ALA A 13 -12.73 17.42 -4.76
CA ALA A 13 -14.03 16.84 -4.41
C ALA A 13 -14.13 15.37 -4.87
N VAL A 14 -13.53 15.04 -6.02
CA VAL A 14 -13.45 13.68 -6.56
C VAL A 14 -12.57 12.78 -5.67
N ASP A 15 -11.43 13.29 -5.17
CA ASP A 15 -10.56 12.54 -4.24
C ASP A 15 -11.25 12.26 -2.89
N LEU A 16 -12.02 13.22 -2.35
CA LEU A 16 -12.77 13.01 -1.10
C LEU A 16 -13.88 11.96 -1.24
N GLU A 17 -14.60 11.94 -2.37
CA GLU A 17 -15.64 10.97 -2.64
C GLU A 17 -15.06 9.56 -2.87
N GLU A 18 -13.96 9.45 -3.63
CA GLU A 18 -13.23 8.19 -3.79
C GLU A 18 -12.74 7.62 -2.46
N ARG A 19 -12.21 8.46 -1.56
CA ARG A 19 -11.77 8.04 -0.22
C ARG A 19 -12.93 7.54 0.65
N LYS A 20 -14.10 8.18 0.58
CA LYS A 20 -15.31 7.72 1.30
C LYS A 20 -15.75 6.35 0.80
N ILE A 21 -15.79 6.16 -0.52
CA ILE A 21 -16.14 4.87 -1.13
C ILE A 21 -15.09 3.81 -0.76
N GLU A 22 -13.79 4.12 -0.86
CA GLU A 22 -12.72 3.20 -0.44
C GLU A 22 -12.89 2.78 1.02
N SER A 23 -13.24 3.71 1.91
CA SER A 23 -13.51 3.42 3.32
C SER A 23 -14.69 2.46 3.50
N ALA A 24 -15.80 2.66 2.77
CA ALA A 24 -16.98 1.80 2.81
C ALA A 24 -16.69 0.36 2.35
N LEU A 25 -15.74 0.19 1.43
CA LEU A 25 -15.33 -1.12 0.92
C LEU A 25 -14.37 -1.87 1.84
N ARG A 26 -13.81 -1.23 2.88
CA ARG A 26 -12.86 -1.89 3.77
C ARG A 26 -13.54 -3.00 4.58
N PRO A 27 -12.93 -4.20 4.65
CA PRO A 27 -13.29 -5.23 5.61
C PRO A 27 -13.32 -4.70 7.05
N ARG A 28 -14.32 -5.15 7.82
CA ARG A 28 -14.50 -4.74 9.24
C ARG A 28 -14.03 -5.79 10.25
N SER A 29 -13.78 -7.02 9.80
CA SER A 29 -13.34 -8.15 10.62
C SER A 29 -12.27 -8.95 9.89
N LEU A 30 -11.54 -9.80 10.63
CA LEU A 30 -10.57 -10.73 10.02
C LEU A 30 -11.24 -11.71 9.06
N ALA A 31 -12.47 -12.14 9.38
CA ALA A 31 -13.26 -13.03 8.53
C ALA A 31 -13.58 -12.40 7.16
N GLU A 32 -13.82 -11.10 7.10
CA GLU A 32 -14.09 -10.36 5.87
C GLU A 32 -12.83 -9.99 5.07
N PHE A 33 -11.64 -10.09 5.67
CA PHE A 33 -10.41 -9.58 5.07
C PHE A 33 -10.04 -10.31 3.76
N GLY A 34 -10.45 -11.57 3.62
CA GLY A 34 -10.50 -12.27 2.33
C GLY A 34 -9.16 -12.69 1.72
N GLY A 35 -8.04 -12.43 2.38
CA GLY A 35 -6.70 -12.90 1.99
C GLY A 35 -5.69 -12.79 3.13
N GLN A 36 -4.39 -12.92 2.82
CA GLN A 36 -3.30 -12.95 3.81
C GLN A 36 -3.49 -14.02 4.90
N ARG A 37 -3.96 -15.21 4.50
CA ARG A 37 -4.45 -16.26 5.42
C ARG A 37 -3.55 -16.48 6.64
N ARG A 38 -2.23 -16.62 6.42
CA ARG A 38 -1.26 -16.83 7.49
C ARG A 38 -1.23 -15.67 8.49
N VAL A 39 -1.16 -14.42 8.01
CA VAL A 39 -1.14 -13.22 8.87
C VAL A 39 -2.46 -13.12 9.64
N SER A 40 -3.58 -13.35 8.97
CA SER A 40 -4.92 -13.29 9.57
C SER A 40 -5.10 -14.33 10.68
N GLU A 41 -4.73 -15.60 10.44
CA GLU A 41 -4.82 -16.69 11.44
C GLU A 41 -3.91 -16.42 12.65
N GLN A 42 -2.69 -15.95 12.42
CA GLN A 42 -1.77 -15.62 13.51
C GLN A 42 -2.27 -14.42 14.33
N LEU A 43 -2.78 -13.38 13.66
CA LEU A 43 -3.32 -12.21 14.32
C LEU A 43 -4.58 -12.54 15.12
N GLU A 44 -5.45 -13.40 14.59
CA GLU A 44 -6.62 -13.91 15.31
C GLU A 44 -6.22 -14.57 16.63
N LEU A 45 -5.20 -15.45 16.61
CA LEU A 45 -4.70 -16.08 17.82
C LEU A 45 -4.17 -15.06 18.84
N VAL A 46 -3.38 -14.08 18.39
CA VAL A 46 -2.81 -13.02 19.26
C VAL A 46 -3.91 -12.19 19.92
N LEU A 47 -4.88 -11.73 19.13
CA LEU A 47 -5.99 -10.91 19.63
C LEU A 47 -6.91 -11.70 20.56
N HIS A 48 -7.22 -12.95 20.23
CA HIS A 48 -8.06 -13.81 21.06
C HIS A 48 -7.40 -14.12 22.41
N ALA A 49 -6.09 -14.41 22.42
CA ALA A 49 -5.34 -14.66 23.64
C ALA A 49 -5.25 -13.41 24.54
N ALA A 50 -5.12 -12.21 23.96
CA ALA A 50 -5.11 -10.96 24.69
C ALA A 50 -6.46 -10.65 25.34
N ARG A 51 -7.56 -10.77 24.57
CA ARG A 51 -8.94 -10.62 25.09
C ARG A 51 -9.22 -11.59 26.24
N GLY A 52 -8.88 -12.87 26.07
CA GLY A 52 -9.12 -13.90 27.09
C GLY A 52 -8.37 -13.66 28.41
N ARG A 53 -7.28 -12.88 28.37
CA ARG A 53 -6.48 -12.48 29.55
C ARG A 53 -6.82 -11.08 30.08
N ASN A 54 -7.79 -10.40 29.48
CA ASN A 54 -8.15 -9.00 29.77
C ASN A 54 -6.93 -8.07 29.83
N ARG A 55 -6.02 -8.20 28.85
CA ARG A 55 -4.81 -7.39 28.72
C ARG A 55 -4.68 -6.86 27.30
N ALA A 56 -4.00 -5.73 27.12
CA ALA A 56 -3.63 -5.26 25.79
C ALA A 56 -2.77 -6.32 25.08
N PRO A 57 -2.99 -6.59 23.78
CA PRO A 57 -2.08 -7.43 23.02
C PRO A 57 -0.73 -6.76 22.87
N ASP A 58 0.28 -7.57 22.57
CA ASP A 58 1.60 -7.08 22.21
C ASP A 58 1.51 -6.15 20.98
N HIS A 59 2.45 -5.21 20.88
CA HIS A 59 2.51 -4.30 19.74
C HIS A 59 2.67 -5.05 18.41
N VAL A 60 2.04 -4.53 17.36
CA VAL A 60 1.94 -5.17 16.04
C VAL A 60 2.70 -4.36 14.99
N LEU A 61 3.61 -4.99 14.25
CA LEU A 61 4.26 -4.42 13.08
C LEU A 61 3.70 -5.05 11.81
N LEU A 62 3.17 -4.24 10.90
CA LEU A 62 2.69 -4.65 9.58
C LEU A 62 3.67 -4.15 8.52
N SER A 63 4.26 -5.06 7.75
CA SER A 63 5.18 -4.72 6.67
C SER A 63 4.67 -5.22 5.34
N GLY A 64 4.90 -4.46 4.27
CA GLY A 64 4.61 -4.90 2.91
C GLY A 64 4.31 -3.74 1.96
N PRO A 65 4.22 -4.01 0.65
CA PRO A 65 3.88 -3.03 -0.37
C PRO A 65 2.64 -2.16 -0.06
N PRO A 66 2.53 -0.96 -0.67
CA PRO A 66 1.33 -0.13 -0.54
C PRO A 66 0.10 -0.83 -1.10
N GLY A 67 -1.08 -0.53 -0.53
CA GLY A 67 -2.36 -1.04 -1.05
C GLY A 67 -2.74 -2.46 -0.67
N LEU A 68 -1.93 -3.17 0.12
CA LEU A 68 -2.20 -4.56 0.56
C LEU A 68 -3.12 -4.70 1.78
N GLY A 69 -3.50 -3.59 2.41
CA GLY A 69 -4.46 -3.58 3.52
C GLY A 69 -3.86 -3.40 4.92
N LYS A 70 -2.64 -2.85 5.06
CA LYS A 70 -2.03 -2.54 6.39
C LYS A 70 -2.93 -1.66 7.26
N THR A 71 -3.40 -0.53 6.73
CA THR A 71 -4.33 0.37 7.43
C THR A 71 -5.64 -0.33 7.77
N THR A 72 -6.16 -1.16 6.86
CA THR A 72 -7.37 -1.96 7.09
C THR A 72 -7.17 -2.94 8.25
N LEU A 73 -6.05 -3.66 8.31
CA LEU A 73 -5.74 -4.56 9.42
C LEU A 73 -5.64 -3.81 10.75
N ALA A 74 -5.06 -2.60 10.78
CA ALA A 74 -5.04 -1.79 11.99
C ALA A 74 -6.45 -1.42 12.48
N MET A 75 -7.36 -1.09 11.55
CA MET A 75 -8.78 -0.85 11.87
C MET A 75 -9.47 -2.11 12.38
N ILE A 76 -9.20 -3.27 11.77
CA ILE A 76 -9.73 -4.56 12.23
C ILE A 76 -9.20 -4.88 13.63
N ILE A 77 -7.91 -4.68 13.91
CA ILE A 77 -7.32 -4.88 15.23
C ILE A 77 -8.06 -4.07 16.28
N ALA A 78 -8.27 -2.77 16.04
CA ALA A 78 -9.01 -1.91 16.97
C ALA A 78 -10.47 -2.35 17.15
N SER A 79 -11.15 -2.71 16.07
CA SER A 79 -12.52 -3.23 16.08
C SER A 79 -12.62 -4.52 16.90
N GLU A 80 -11.70 -5.46 16.68
CA GLU A 80 -11.63 -6.68 17.47
C GLU A 80 -11.35 -6.33 18.94
N LEU A 81 -10.37 -5.49 19.26
CA LEU A 81 -10.12 -5.12 20.65
C LEU A 81 -11.26 -4.30 21.30
N SER A 82 -12.28 -3.89 20.53
CA SER A 82 -13.34 -2.97 20.97
C SER A 82 -12.73 -1.69 21.55
N ALA A 83 -11.63 -1.27 20.95
CA ALA A 83 -10.80 -0.17 21.41
C ALA A 83 -10.91 1.02 20.44
N PRO A 84 -10.80 2.27 20.92
CA PRO A 84 -10.64 3.42 20.05
C PRO A 84 -9.39 3.29 19.19
N LEU A 85 -9.45 3.82 17.96
CA LEU A 85 -8.32 3.87 17.04
C LEU A 85 -7.87 5.31 16.85
N ARG A 86 -6.60 5.58 17.14
CA ARG A 86 -5.92 6.81 16.78
C ARG A 86 -5.00 6.58 15.59
N VAL A 87 -5.18 7.39 14.54
CA VAL A 87 -4.41 7.27 13.30
C VAL A 87 -3.46 8.46 13.17
N THR A 88 -2.20 8.20 12.88
CA THR A 88 -1.22 9.20 12.44
C THR A 88 -0.17 8.54 11.53
N SER A 89 0.83 9.28 11.09
CA SER A 89 1.90 8.79 10.23
C SER A 89 3.27 9.28 10.68
N GLY A 90 4.31 8.52 10.33
CA GLY A 90 5.70 8.88 10.61
C GLY A 90 6.07 10.27 10.09
N PRO A 91 5.75 10.65 8.84
CA PRO A 91 6.00 12.00 8.32
C PRO A 91 5.29 13.13 9.07
N ALA A 92 4.16 12.85 9.72
CA ALA A 92 3.45 13.83 10.53
C ALA A 92 4.14 14.10 11.88
N ILE A 93 5.08 13.23 12.30
CA ILE A 93 5.81 13.32 13.56
C ILE A 93 7.22 13.84 13.26
N GLN A 94 7.36 15.17 13.23
CA GLN A 94 8.61 15.82 12.89
C GLN A 94 9.54 15.93 14.11
N HIS A 95 8.96 16.06 15.31
CA HIS A 95 9.68 16.24 16.56
C HIS A 95 9.18 15.28 17.65
N ALA A 96 10.04 15.01 18.64
CA ALA A 96 9.68 14.16 19.79
C ALA A 96 8.47 14.71 20.57
N GLY A 97 8.30 16.04 20.59
CA GLY A 97 7.14 16.69 21.21
C GLY A 97 5.80 16.35 20.54
N ASP A 98 5.79 16.14 19.22
CA ASP A 98 4.57 15.78 18.48
C ASP A 98 4.08 14.40 18.93
N LEU A 99 5.02 13.44 19.03
CA LEU A 99 4.71 12.11 19.54
C LEU A 99 4.32 12.13 21.02
N ALA A 100 5.02 12.91 21.86
CA ALA A 100 4.69 13.05 23.26
C ALA A 100 3.25 13.57 23.46
N ALA A 101 2.83 14.55 22.67
CA ALA A 101 1.45 15.06 22.70
C ALA A 101 0.44 13.96 22.33
N ILE A 102 0.71 13.19 21.28
CA ILE A 102 -0.16 12.08 20.85
C ILE A 102 -0.29 11.02 21.94
N LEU A 103 0.84 10.59 22.53
CA LEU A 103 0.90 9.57 23.57
C LEU A 103 0.22 10.04 24.86
N SER A 104 0.44 11.29 25.28
CA SER A 104 -0.16 11.86 26.50
C SER A 104 -1.70 11.93 26.45
N GLY A 105 -2.26 11.94 25.24
CA GLY A 105 -3.71 11.96 25.05
C GLY A 105 -4.32 10.58 24.87
N LEU A 106 -3.56 9.49 24.95
CA LEU A 106 -4.09 8.13 24.78
C LEU A 106 -4.95 7.73 25.99
N SER A 107 -5.91 6.85 25.74
CA SER A 107 -6.69 6.16 26.77
C SER A 107 -6.19 4.73 26.95
N GLU A 108 -6.45 4.12 28.11
CA GLU A 108 -6.12 2.72 28.36
C GLU A 108 -6.79 1.79 27.35
N GLY A 109 -5.99 0.89 26.76
CA GLY A 109 -6.42 -0.04 25.72
C GLY A 109 -6.55 0.57 24.32
N GLU A 110 -6.34 1.88 24.13
CA GLU A 110 -6.44 2.53 22.82
C GLU A 110 -5.40 1.96 21.82
N VAL A 111 -5.79 1.86 20.56
CA VAL A 111 -4.89 1.44 19.48
C VAL A 111 -4.31 2.68 18.81
N LEU A 112 -2.97 2.81 18.84
CA LEU A 112 -2.26 3.84 18.10
C LEU A 112 -1.71 3.25 16.80
N PHE A 113 -2.26 3.68 15.66
CA PHE A 113 -1.77 3.31 14.34
C PHE A 113 -0.79 4.36 13.80
N LEU A 114 0.44 3.94 13.50
CA LEU A 114 1.49 4.74 12.88
C LEU A 114 1.80 4.21 11.48
N ASP A 115 1.26 4.86 10.44
CA ASP A 115 1.66 4.54 9.06
C ASP A 115 3.03 5.12 8.73
N GLU A 116 3.78 4.47 7.84
CA GLU A 116 5.15 4.86 7.50
C GLU A 116 6.05 5.13 8.73
N ILE A 117 5.95 4.28 9.75
CA ILE A 117 6.66 4.45 11.05
C ILE A 117 8.18 4.65 10.88
N HIS A 118 8.76 4.13 9.79
CA HIS A 118 10.18 4.27 9.43
C HIS A 118 10.59 5.68 8.96
N ARG A 119 9.65 6.61 8.81
CA ARG A 119 9.91 8.02 8.42
C ARG A 119 9.85 8.99 9.59
N MET A 120 9.73 8.50 10.83
CA MET A 120 9.80 9.35 12.01
C MET A 120 11.21 9.93 12.18
N SER A 121 11.31 11.07 12.87
CA SER A 121 12.61 11.57 13.28
C SER A 121 13.23 10.67 14.37
N ARG A 122 14.55 10.51 14.36
CA ARG A 122 15.28 9.71 15.35
C ARG A 122 14.92 10.06 16.81
N PRO A 123 14.77 11.34 17.21
CA PRO A 123 14.31 11.68 18.56
C PRO A 123 12.92 11.14 18.89
N ALA A 124 12.00 11.09 17.92
CA ALA A 124 10.68 10.51 18.12
C ALA A 124 10.74 8.97 18.20
N GLU A 125 11.63 8.32 17.43
CA GLU A 125 11.86 6.87 17.55
C GLU A 125 12.37 6.47 18.95
N GLU A 126 13.33 7.22 19.51
CA GLU A 126 13.87 7.00 20.85
C GLU A 126 12.80 7.19 21.93
N LEU A 127 11.93 8.19 21.78
CA LEU A 127 10.78 8.41 22.67
C LEU A 127 9.73 7.29 22.54
N LEU A 128 9.43 6.84 21.33
CA LEU A 128 8.48 5.75 21.10
C LEU A 128 8.98 4.44 21.73
N TYR A 129 10.28 4.17 21.64
CA TYR A 129 10.90 3.00 22.25
C TYR A 129 10.64 2.97 23.77
N MET A 130 10.86 4.09 24.48
CA MET A 130 10.58 4.18 25.92
C MET A 130 9.08 4.00 26.22
N ALA A 131 8.22 4.59 25.39
CA ALA A 131 6.77 4.47 25.54
C ALA A 131 6.27 3.02 25.40
N MET A 132 6.89 2.23 24.50
CA MET A 132 6.55 0.82 24.28
C MET A 132 7.06 -0.11 25.37
N GLU A 133 8.20 0.23 25.99
CA GLU A 133 8.83 -0.62 27.00
C GLU A 133 8.27 -0.38 28.40
N ASP A 134 8.21 0.89 28.81
CA ASP A 134 7.92 1.27 30.19
C ASP A 134 6.57 1.97 30.37
N PHE A 135 5.82 2.19 29.28
CA PHE A 135 4.63 3.03 29.27
C PHE A 135 4.88 4.40 29.93
N ARG A 136 6.05 4.97 29.63
CA ARG A 136 6.50 6.25 30.17
C ARG A 136 7.33 6.99 29.13
N VAL A 137 7.22 8.31 29.14
CA VAL A 137 8.07 9.19 28.34
C VAL A 137 8.57 10.36 29.20
N ASP A 138 9.78 10.82 28.95
CA ASP A 138 10.32 12.00 29.61
C ASP A 138 10.20 13.21 28.69
N VAL A 139 9.40 14.21 29.08
CA VAL A 139 9.22 15.45 28.32
C VAL A 139 10.13 16.54 28.86
N ILE A 140 10.97 17.10 27.99
CA ILE A 140 11.89 18.17 28.35
C ILE A 140 11.13 19.50 28.39
N VAL A 141 11.08 20.13 29.56
CA VAL A 141 10.49 21.46 29.76
C VAL A 141 11.60 22.48 30.02
N GLY A 142 11.60 23.57 29.25
CA GLY A 142 12.61 24.63 29.29
C GLY A 142 13.61 24.57 28.13
N LYS A 143 14.58 25.50 28.10
CA LYS A 143 15.65 25.57 27.09
C LYS A 143 17.01 25.74 27.76
N GLY A 144 18.05 25.12 27.20
CA GLY A 144 19.43 25.26 27.66
C GLY A 144 19.73 24.50 28.97
N PRO A 145 20.76 24.92 29.72
CA PRO A 145 21.23 24.22 30.94
C PRO A 145 20.21 24.10 32.07
N GLY A 146 19.12 24.87 32.03
CA GLY A 146 18.01 24.81 33.00
C GLY A 146 16.84 23.95 32.55
N ALA A 147 16.95 23.22 31.44
CA ALA A 147 15.90 22.32 30.99
C ALA A 147 15.77 21.13 31.96
N THR A 148 14.53 20.77 32.30
CA THR A 148 14.22 19.67 33.22
C THR A 148 13.39 18.62 32.50
N ALA A 149 13.70 17.36 32.74
CA ALA A 149 12.91 16.24 32.23
C ALA A 149 11.78 15.94 33.21
N ILE A 150 10.54 16.05 32.76
CA ILE A 150 9.34 15.70 33.53
C ILE A 150 8.83 14.36 33.01
N PRO A 151 8.78 13.32 33.86
CA PRO A 151 8.23 12.04 33.47
C PRO A 151 6.72 12.11 33.31
N LEU A 152 6.22 11.55 32.21
CA LEU A 152 4.80 11.36 31.93
C LEU A 152 4.53 9.86 31.83
N GLU A 153 3.62 9.39 32.69
CA GLU A 153 3.06 8.04 32.57
C GLU A 153 2.07 8.00 31.41
N ILE A 154 2.16 6.95 30.60
CA ILE A 154 1.30 6.68 29.46
C ILE A 154 0.41 5.50 29.83
N PRO A 155 -0.89 5.53 29.55
CA PRO A 155 -1.73 4.37 29.82
C PRO A 155 -1.31 3.20 28.90
N PRO A 156 -1.48 1.93 29.33
CA PRO A 156 -1.24 0.79 28.47
C PRO A 156 -2.02 0.90 27.16
N PHE A 157 -1.34 0.77 26.03
CA PHE A 157 -1.91 0.93 24.69
C PHE A 157 -1.34 -0.12 23.73
N THR A 158 -1.97 -0.30 22.58
CA THR A 158 -1.42 -1.16 21.52
C THR A 158 -0.96 -0.31 20.35
N LEU A 159 0.36 -0.26 20.14
CA LEU A 159 0.94 0.28 18.92
C LEU A 159 0.73 -0.69 17.74
N VAL A 160 0.22 -0.18 16.62
CA VAL A 160 0.23 -0.83 15.32
C VAL A 160 1.08 0.00 14.36
N GLY A 161 2.31 -0.44 14.07
CA GLY A 161 3.20 0.21 13.11
C GLY A 161 3.01 -0.34 11.70
N ALA A 162 3.01 0.51 10.68
CA ALA A 162 3.04 0.09 9.28
C ALA A 162 4.25 0.62 8.53
N THR A 163 4.84 -0.23 7.68
CA THR A 163 6.00 0.12 6.85
C THR A 163 5.99 -0.65 5.53
N THR A 164 6.75 -0.17 4.54
CA THR A 164 6.99 -0.92 3.30
C THR A 164 7.89 -2.12 3.54
N ARG A 165 8.89 -1.98 4.42
CA ARG A 165 9.86 -3.04 4.78
C ARG A 165 10.20 -2.97 6.26
N ALA A 166 10.12 -4.10 6.96
CA ALA A 166 10.46 -4.18 8.39
C ALA A 166 11.93 -3.84 8.68
N GLY A 167 12.83 -4.11 7.72
CA GLY A 167 14.25 -3.80 7.83
C GLY A 167 14.59 -2.31 7.83
N LEU A 168 13.63 -1.43 7.55
CA LEU A 168 13.82 0.03 7.64
C LEU A 168 13.78 0.54 9.08
N LEU A 169 13.20 -0.23 10.01
CA LEU A 169 13.18 0.14 11.42
C LEU A 169 14.50 -0.24 12.09
N PRO A 170 15.01 0.59 13.02
CA PRO A 170 16.10 0.21 13.91
C PRO A 170 15.78 -1.09 14.67
N GLY A 171 16.80 -1.93 14.88
CA GLY A 171 16.67 -3.20 15.61
C GLY A 171 15.95 -3.05 16.97
N PRO A 172 16.37 -2.13 17.84
CA PRO A 172 15.73 -1.95 19.16
C PRO A 172 14.23 -1.66 19.10
N LEU A 173 13.78 -0.83 18.14
CA LEU A 173 12.36 -0.52 17.97
C LEU A 173 11.61 -1.72 17.38
N ARG A 174 12.21 -2.41 16.40
CA ARG A 174 11.61 -3.59 15.77
C ARG A 174 11.40 -4.73 16.76
N ASP A 175 12.34 -4.96 17.66
CA ASP A 175 12.31 -6.09 18.60
C ASP A 175 11.25 -5.90 19.71
N ARG A 176 10.66 -4.70 19.84
CA ARG A 176 9.55 -4.41 20.76
C ARG A 176 8.16 -4.75 20.20
N PHE A 177 8.07 -5.12 18.92
CA PHE A 177 6.84 -5.63 18.35
C PHE A 177 6.71 -7.13 18.63
N GLY A 178 5.77 -7.51 19.50
CA GLY A 178 5.51 -8.92 19.81
C GLY A 178 4.86 -9.71 18.67
N PHE A 179 4.29 -9.01 17.68
CA PHE A 179 3.83 -9.62 16.44
C PHE A 179 4.32 -8.83 15.22
N THR A 180 4.88 -9.53 14.23
CA THR A 180 5.23 -8.95 12.93
C THR A 180 4.51 -9.68 11.80
N GLY A 181 3.60 -9.00 11.11
CA GLY A 181 2.92 -9.49 9.91
C GLY A 181 3.61 -9.00 8.64
N HIS A 182 3.97 -9.93 7.75
CA HIS A 182 4.46 -9.60 6.41
C HIS A 182 3.33 -9.82 5.40
N LEU A 183 2.86 -8.74 4.79
CA LEU A 183 1.83 -8.77 3.76
C LEU A 183 2.48 -8.93 2.40
N GLU A 184 2.06 -9.97 1.70
CA GLU A 184 2.50 -10.28 0.36
C GLU A 184 1.42 -9.87 -0.65
N PHE A 185 1.76 -9.86 -1.93
CA PHE A 185 0.75 -9.62 -2.95
C PHE A 185 -0.24 -10.77 -2.99
N TYR A 186 -1.49 -10.44 -3.29
CA TYR A 186 -2.60 -11.39 -3.33
C TYR A 186 -2.55 -12.18 -4.62
N GLU A 187 -2.97 -13.43 -4.54
CA GLU A 187 -3.21 -14.27 -5.71
C GLU A 187 -4.48 -13.79 -6.45
N ALA A 188 -4.55 -14.06 -7.75
CA ALA A 188 -5.69 -13.63 -8.57
C ALA A 188 -7.03 -14.15 -8.02
N ALA A 189 -7.06 -15.39 -7.52
CA ALA A 189 -8.25 -15.98 -6.91
C ALA A 189 -8.67 -15.31 -5.58
N GLU A 190 -7.72 -14.77 -4.82
CA GLU A 190 -8.04 -13.98 -3.61
C GLU A 190 -8.58 -12.61 -4.00
N LEU A 191 -7.99 -11.97 -5.01
CA LEU A 191 -8.46 -10.70 -5.54
C LEU A 191 -9.86 -10.82 -6.17
N GLU A 192 -10.17 -11.92 -6.83
CA GLU A 192 -11.51 -12.17 -7.37
C GLU A 192 -12.58 -12.16 -6.27
N LYS A 193 -12.29 -12.76 -5.10
CA LYS A 193 -13.19 -12.69 -3.93
C LYS A 193 -13.39 -11.26 -3.45
N ILE A 194 -12.31 -10.48 -3.42
CA ILE A 194 -12.36 -9.06 -3.03
C ILE A 194 -13.18 -8.26 -4.03
N VAL A 195 -12.99 -8.48 -5.34
CA VAL A 195 -13.76 -7.82 -6.40
C VAL A 195 -15.25 -8.15 -6.27
N ASN A 196 -15.61 -9.43 -6.10
CA ASN A 196 -17.01 -9.83 -5.94
C ASN A 196 -17.66 -9.24 -4.68
N ARG A 197 -16.93 -9.22 -3.54
CA ARG A 197 -17.43 -8.58 -2.32
C ARG A 197 -17.65 -7.08 -2.53
N SER A 198 -16.68 -6.40 -3.14
CA SER A 198 -16.79 -4.97 -3.42
C SER A 198 -17.91 -4.66 -4.41
N ALA A 199 -18.14 -5.53 -5.42
CA ALA A 199 -19.23 -5.38 -6.37
C ALA A 199 -20.59 -5.48 -5.67
N ALA A 200 -20.76 -6.46 -4.77
CA ALA A 200 -21.97 -6.58 -3.96
C ALA A 200 -22.22 -5.34 -3.08
N LEU A 201 -21.18 -4.78 -2.45
CA LEU A 201 -21.28 -3.56 -1.63
C LEU A 201 -21.59 -2.29 -2.45
N LEU A 202 -21.22 -2.29 -3.74
CA LEU A 202 -21.49 -1.19 -4.67
C LEU A 202 -22.76 -1.41 -5.51
N GLU A 203 -23.49 -2.50 -5.26
CA GLU A 203 -24.68 -2.90 -6.04
C GLU A 203 -24.38 -3.03 -7.54
N VAL A 204 -23.23 -3.61 -7.88
CA VAL A 204 -22.78 -3.85 -9.25
C VAL A 204 -23.02 -5.30 -9.64
N ASP A 205 -23.81 -5.50 -10.69
CA ASP A 205 -23.97 -6.81 -11.31
C ASP A 205 -22.70 -7.19 -12.08
N ILE A 206 -22.03 -8.25 -11.63
CA ILE A 206 -20.77 -8.72 -12.20
C ILE A 206 -20.79 -10.22 -12.45
N THR A 207 -20.29 -10.62 -13.63
CA THR A 207 -20.08 -12.02 -13.96
C THR A 207 -18.77 -12.54 -13.36
N ALA A 208 -18.66 -13.85 -13.12
CA ALA A 208 -17.42 -14.46 -12.62
C ALA A 208 -16.22 -14.12 -13.52
N GLU A 209 -16.38 -14.25 -14.84
CA GLU A 209 -15.33 -13.94 -15.81
C GLU A 209 -14.95 -12.45 -15.81
N GLY A 210 -15.91 -11.56 -15.62
CA GLY A 210 -15.68 -10.12 -15.47
C GLY A 210 -14.86 -9.79 -14.22
N ALA A 211 -15.14 -10.47 -13.11
CA ALA A 211 -14.39 -10.35 -11.85
C ALA A 211 -12.96 -10.89 -11.98
N THR A 212 -12.79 -12.07 -12.61
CA THR A 212 -11.47 -12.66 -12.87
C THR A 212 -10.62 -11.75 -13.77
N GLU A 213 -11.21 -11.12 -14.80
CA GLU A 213 -10.50 -10.19 -15.68
C GLU A 213 -9.98 -8.97 -14.89
N ILE A 214 -10.80 -8.37 -14.03
CA ILE A 214 -10.37 -7.26 -13.17
C ILE A 214 -9.26 -7.73 -12.22
N ALA A 215 -9.46 -8.86 -11.53
CA ALA A 215 -8.52 -9.41 -10.57
C ALA A 215 -7.14 -9.70 -11.19
N SER A 216 -7.10 -10.30 -12.37
CA SER A 216 -5.86 -10.62 -13.08
C SER A 216 -5.03 -9.38 -13.45
N ARG A 217 -5.67 -8.24 -13.74
CA ARG A 217 -5.01 -6.97 -14.04
C ARG A 217 -4.77 -6.08 -12.81
N SER A 218 -5.01 -6.59 -11.60
CA SER A 218 -4.96 -5.80 -10.36
C SER A 218 -3.60 -5.82 -9.65
N ARG A 219 -2.55 -6.36 -10.29
CA ARG A 219 -1.17 -6.34 -9.76
C ARG A 219 -1.04 -6.92 -8.34
N GLY A 220 -1.85 -7.93 -8.01
CA GLY A 220 -1.87 -8.55 -6.68
C GLY A 220 -2.30 -7.59 -5.55
N THR A 221 -2.98 -6.48 -5.86
CA THR A 221 -3.24 -5.38 -4.91
C THR A 221 -4.73 -5.06 -4.78
N PRO A 222 -5.35 -5.25 -3.59
CA PRO A 222 -6.77 -4.98 -3.36
C PRO A 222 -7.20 -3.54 -3.69
N ARG A 223 -6.36 -2.55 -3.36
CA ARG A 223 -6.63 -1.14 -3.71
C ARG A 223 -6.78 -0.94 -5.22
N ILE A 224 -5.94 -1.61 -6.01
CA ILE A 224 -6.00 -1.53 -7.47
C ILE A 224 -7.24 -2.25 -7.98
N ALA A 225 -7.54 -3.44 -7.44
CA ALA A 225 -8.75 -4.20 -7.80
C ALA A 225 -10.03 -3.39 -7.59
N ASN A 226 -10.20 -2.77 -6.43
CA ASN A 226 -11.37 -1.94 -6.15
C ASN A 226 -11.44 -0.70 -7.04
N ARG A 227 -10.28 -0.07 -7.35
CA ARG A 227 -10.22 1.07 -8.27
C ARG A 227 -10.61 0.67 -9.70
N LEU A 228 -10.13 -0.49 -10.18
CA LEU A 228 -10.47 -1.00 -11.50
C LEU A 228 -11.95 -1.40 -11.58
N LEU A 229 -12.48 -2.07 -10.56
CA LEU A 229 -13.91 -2.40 -10.49
C LEU A 229 -14.79 -1.15 -10.66
N ARG A 230 -14.49 -0.05 -9.95
CA ARG A 230 -15.25 1.20 -10.09
C ARG A 230 -15.20 1.75 -11.51
N ARG A 231 -14.00 1.78 -12.12
CA ARG A 231 -13.82 2.23 -13.51
C ARG A 231 -14.58 1.36 -14.52
N VAL A 232 -14.58 0.05 -14.33
CA VAL A 232 -15.30 -0.89 -15.20
C VAL A 232 -16.82 -0.73 -15.01
N ARG A 233 -17.30 -0.54 -13.79
CA ARG A 233 -18.70 -0.20 -13.49
C ARG A 233 -19.11 1.09 -14.21
N ASP A 234 -18.35 2.17 -14.04
CA ASP A 234 -18.67 3.47 -14.65
C ASP A 234 -18.72 3.35 -16.19
N TYR A 235 -17.85 2.52 -16.78
CA TYR A 235 -17.94 2.18 -18.20
C TYR A 235 -19.20 1.41 -18.55
N ALA A 236 -19.59 0.42 -17.72
CA ALA A 236 -20.77 -0.43 -17.93
C ALA A 236 -22.06 0.37 -17.91
N GLU A 237 -22.21 1.27 -16.94
CA GLU A 237 -23.38 2.13 -16.78
C GLU A 237 -23.55 3.12 -17.94
N VAL A 238 -22.44 3.62 -18.49
CA VAL A 238 -22.48 4.62 -19.57
C VAL A 238 -22.60 3.98 -20.96
N ARG A 239 -22.00 2.80 -21.18
CA ARG A 239 -21.84 2.23 -22.53
C ARG A 239 -22.57 0.90 -22.75
N ALA A 240 -23.24 0.34 -21.75
CA ALA A 240 -23.94 -0.93 -21.86
C ALA A 240 -25.18 -0.96 -20.93
N ASP A 241 -25.58 -2.16 -20.51
CA ASP A 241 -26.72 -2.47 -19.66
C ASP A 241 -26.37 -2.47 -18.15
N GLY A 242 -25.20 -1.97 -17.77
CA GLY A 242 -24.74 -1.94 -16.37
C GLY A 242 -24.12 -3.25 -15.86
N ILE A 243 -24.15 -4.33 -16.65
CA ILE A 243 -23.59 -5.63 -16.22
C ILE A 243 -22.11 -5.75 -16.60
N VAL A 244 -21.28 -6.01 -15.60
CA VAL A 244 -19.83 -6.21 -15.77
C VAL A 244 -19.53 -7.62 -16.30
N THR A 245 -19.42 -7.73 -17.62
CA THR A 245 -19.03 -8.94 -18.36
C THR A 245 -17.55 -8.96 -18.70
N LEU A 246 -16.99 -10.13 -19.10
CA LEU A 246 -15.62 -10.24 -19.58
C LEU A 246 -15.29 -9.26 -20.72
N ALA A 247 -16.17 -9.17 -21.71
CA ALA A 247 -15.98 -8.30 -22.87
C ALA A 247 -15.95 -6.82 -22.46
N LEU A 248 -16.84 -6.43 -21.54
CA LEU A 248 -16.92 -5.07 -21.04
C LEU A 248 -15.72 -4.72 -20.15
N SER A 249 -15.32 -5.61 -19.24
CA SER A 249 -14.11 -5.45 -18.44
C SER A 249 -12.89 -5.22 -19.32
N LYS A 250 -12.70 -6.02 -20.39
CA LYS A 250 -11.60 -5.82 -21.35
C LYS A 250 -11.66 -4.45 -22.02
N ALA A 251 -12.81 -4.08 -22.58
CA ALA A 251 -12.97 -2.81 -23.28
C ALA A 251 -12.75 -1.59 -22.36
N ALA A 252 -13.21 -1.67 -21.12
CA ALA A 252 -13.00 -0.64 -20.12
C ALA A 252 -11.52 -0.55 -19.69
N LEU A 253 -10.88 -1.68 -19.38
CA LEU A 253 -9.48 -1.70 -18.95
C LEU A 253 -8.54 -1.25 -20.06
N ASP A 254 -8.84 -1.59 -21.31
CA ASP A 254 -8.09 -1.11 -22.48
C ASP A 254 -8.27 0.40 -22.67
N LEU A 255 -9.49 0.94 -22.47
CA LEU A 255 -9.74 2.40 -22.48
C LEU A 255 -8.94 3.13 -21.38
N TYR A 256 -8.87 2.55 -20.19
CA TYR A 256 -8.08 3.07 -19.06
C TYR A 256 -6.60 2.73 -19.14
N GLU A 257 -6.13 2.24 -20.29
CA GLU A 257 -4.72 2.03 -20.55
C GLU A 257 -4.06 1.03 -19.58
N VAL A 258 -4.82 0.02 -19.15
CA VAL A 258 -4.36 -1.09 -18.31
C VAL A 258 -4.22 -2.35 -19.16
N ASP A 259 -3.00 -2.81 -19.37
CA ASP A 259 -2.76 -3.98 -20.21
C ASP A 259 -3.07 -5.31 -19.52
N ARG A 260 -2.85 -6.43 -20.24
CA ARG A 260 -3.12 -7.79 -19.76
C ARG A 260 -2.30 -8.19 -18.53
N MET A 261 -1.16 -7.55 -18.30
CA MET A 261 -0.31 -7.77 -17.12
C MET A 261 -0.65 -6.81 -15.97
N GLY A 262 -1.63 -5.92 -16.17
CA GLY A 262 -2.02 -4.90 -15.21
C GLY A 262 -1.12 -3.67 -15.21
N LEU A 263 -0.22 -3.52 -16.19
CA LEU A 263 0.61 -2.32 -16.33
C LEU A 263 -0.27 -1.16 -16.78
N ASP A 264 -0.20 -0.06 -16.04
CA ASP A 264 -0.90 1.16 -16.39
C ASP A 264 -0.08 2.06 -17.33
N ARG A 265 -0.63 3.23 -17.66
CA ARG A 265 0.04 4.22 -18.51
C ARG A 265 1.43 4.59 -18.02
N LEU A 266 1.63 4.76 -16.70
CA LEU A 266 2.91 5.15 -16.14
C LEU A 266 3.92 4.00 -16.26
N ASP A 267 3.53 2.79 -15.87
CA ASP A 267 4.36 1.59 -15.99
C ASP A 267 4.88 1.41 -17.42
N ARG A 268 3.97 1.50 -18.40
CA ARG A 268 4.31 1.35 -19.82
C ARG A 268 5.17 2.50 -20.34
N SER A 269 4.94 3.73 -19.86
CA SER A 269 5.77 4.89 -20.22
C SER A 269 7.20 4.74 -19.69
N VAL A 270 7.36 4.19 -18.48
CA VAL A 270 8.67 3.89 -17.88
C VAL A 270 9.40 2.83 -18.70
N LEU A 271 8.73 1.72 -19.05
CA LEU A 271 9.33 0.67 -19.88
C LEU A 271 9.67 1.18 -21.29
N ASP A 272 8.77 1.94 -21.91
CA ASP A 272 8.99 2.53 -23.24
C ASP A 272 10.20 3.47 -23.24
N ALA A 273 10.28 4.38 -22.27
CA ALA A 273 11.44 5.26 -22.12
C ALA A 273 12.72 4.46 -21.92
N LEU A 274 12.71 3.47 -21.03
CA LEU A 274 13.88 2.66 -20.71
C LEU A 274 14.37 1.85 -21.92
N CYS A 275 13.48 1.16 -22.64
CA CYS A 275 13.83 0.34 -23.80
C CYS A 275 14.11 1.19 -25.04
N ARG A 276 13.20 2.08 -25.46
CA ARG A 276 13.30 2.79 -26.74
C ARG A 276 14.21 4.01 -26.70
N ARG A 277 14.16 4.81 -25.62
CA ARG A 277 14.91 6.08 -25.54
C ARG A 277 16.31 5.89 -24.97
N PHE A 278 16.46 4.97 -24.01
CA PHE A 278 17.73 4.73 -23.33
C PHE A 278 18.38 3.39 -23.67
N GLY A 279 17.86 2.65 -24.65
CA GLY A 279 18.47 1.42 -25.15
C GLY A 279 18.58 0.30 -24.12
N GLY A 280 17.74 0.32 -23.07
CA GLY A 280 17.75 -0.64 -21.97
C GLY A 280 18.49 -0.18 -20.71
N GLY A 281 19.10 1.01 -20.73
CA GLY A 281 19.83 1.59 -19.60
C GLY A 281 21.30 1.15 -19.50
N PRO A 282 21.99 1.45 -18.37
CA PRO A 282 21.46 1.97 -17.11
C PRO A 282 21.06 3.47 -17.15
N VAL A 283 19.95 3.82 -16.48
CA VAL A 283 19.45 5.22 -16.36
C VAL A 283 19.20 5.59 -14.91
N GLY A 284 19.61 6.80 -14.50
CA GLY A 284 19.31 7.33 -13.17
C GLY A 284 17.81 7.63 -13.00
N LEU A 285 17.28 7.45 -11.78
CA LEU A 285 15.85 7.66 -11.48
C LEU A 285 15.36 9.05 -11.90
N SER A 286 16.12 10.09 -11.56
CA SER A 286 15.74 11.47 -11.89
C SER A 286 15.63 11.69 -13.39
N THR A 287 16.53 11.10 -14.18
CA THR A 287 16.50 11.17 -15.65
C THR A 287 15.29 10.42 -16.22
N LEU A 288 15.00 9.24 -15.66
CA LEU A 288 13.85 8.45 -16.07
C LEU A 288 12.53 9.15 -15.75
N ALA A 289 12.41 9.74 -14.57
CA ALA A 289 11.25 10.51 -14.13
C ALA A 289 10.98 11.71 -15.05
N VAL A 290 12.02 12.48 -15.40
CA VAL A 290 11.91 13.59 -16.37
C VAL A 290 11.46 13.08 -17.75
N ALA A 291 11.97 11.93 -18.20
CA ALA A 291 11.62 11.38 -19.51
C ALA A 291 10.15 10.96 -19.62
N VAL A 292 9.53 10.55 -18.51
CA VAL A 292 8.10 10.18 -18.45
C VAL A 292 7.20 11.32 -17.97
N GLY A 293 7.77 12.46 -17.57
CA GLY A 293 7.03 13.64 -17.13
C GLY A 293 6.41 13.50 -15.73
N GLU A 294 7.06 12.76 -14.84
CA GLU A 294 6.57 12.48 -13.48
C GLU A 294 7.58 12.89 -12.41
N GLU A 295 7.12 12.98 -11.17
CA GLU A 295 8.02 13.19 -10.03
C GLU A 295 8.86 11.95 -9.73
N ARG A 296 10.04 12.19 -9.15
CA ARG A 296 10.99 11.14 -8.80
C ARG A 296 10.38 10.10 -7.86
N GLU A 297 9.67 10.58 -6.83
CA GLU A 297 9.01 9.76 -5.81
C GLU A 297 7.87 8.93 -6.42
N THR A 298 7.08 9.51 -7.33
CA THR A 298 6.03 8.79 -8.05
C THR A 298 6.57 7.58 -8.82
N VAL A 299 7.67 7.75 -9.57
CA VAL A 299 8.26 6.61 -10.30
C VAL A 299 8.82 5.56 -9.34
N GLU A 300 9.49 6.00 -8.27
CA GLU A 300 10.12 5.13 -7.27
C GLU A 300 9.13 4.30 -6.43
N GLU A 301 7.99 4.91 -6.08
CA GLU A 301 7.02 4.33 -5.15
C GLU A 301 5.82 3.70 -5.84
N VAL A 302 5.43 4.18 -7.02
CA VAL A 302 4.23 3.70 -7.73
C VAL A 302 4.58 2.68 -8.82
N ALA A 303 5.52 3.00 -9.70
CA ALA A 303 5.81 2.17 -10.88
C ALA A 303 6.88 1.10 -10.60
N GLU A 304 8.04 1.51 -10.06
CA GLU A 304 9.18 0.61 -9.87
C GLU A 304 8.87 -0.65 -9.06
N PRO A 305 8.10 -0.63 -7.95
CA PRO A 305 7.90 -1.83 -7.15
C PRO A 305 7.26 -2.96 -7.94
N PHE A 306 6.27 -2.65 -8.80
CA PHE A 306 5.63 -3.66 -9.64
C PHE A 306 6.53 -4.06 -10.82
N LEU A 307 7.17 -3.11 -11.50
CA LEU A 307 8.07 -3.40 -12.61
C LEU A 307 9.27 -4.26 -12.21
N VAL A 308 9.83 -4.04 -11.02
CA VAL A 308 10.91 -4.85 -10.46
C VAL A 308 10.42 -6.24 -10.11
N ARG A 309 9.28 -6.35 -9.42
CA ARG A 309 8.72 -7.65 -9.02
C ARG A 309 8.33 -8.51 -10.22
N SER A 310 7.69 -7.91 -11.22
CA SER A 310 7.31 -8.58 -12.47
C SER A 310 8.51 -8.87 -13.38
N GLY A 311 9.73 -8.50 -12.94
CA GLY A 311 10.96 -8.80 -13.62
C GLY A 311 11.17 -8.01 -14.90
N TYR A 312 10.47 -6.88 -15.11
CA TYR A 312 10.63 -5.99 -16.27
C TYR A 312 11.77 -4.99 -16.07
N LEU A 313 12.04 -4.60 -14.83
CA LEU A 313 13.06 -3.61 -14.48
C LEU A 313 13.99 -4.19 -13.41
N ALA A 314 15.30 -3.91 -13.53
CA ALA A 314 16.25 -4.21 -12.47
C ALA A 314 16.96 -2.94 -12.00
N ARG A 315 17.22 -2.87 -10.69
CA ARG A 315 17.99 -1.79 -10.07
C ARG A 315 19.45 -2.19 -9.99
N THR A 316 20.33 -1.34 -10.50
CA THR A 316 21.79 -1.49 -10.39
C THR A 316 22.39 -0.27 -9.70
N PRO A 317 23.63 -0.33 -9.17
CA PRO A 317 24.31 0.85 -8.64
C PRO A 317 24.46 2.00 -9.66
N ARG A 318 24.43 1.68 -10.97
CA ARG A 318 24.56 2.65 -12.05
C ARG A 318 23.22 3.23 -12.52
N GLY A 319 22.10 2.67 -12.08
CA GLY A 319 20.77 3.05 -12.55
C GLY A 319 19.85 1.86 -12.82
N ARG A 320 18.71 2.14 -13.42
CA ARG A 320 17.67 1.17 -13.78
C ARG A 320 17.98 0.60 -15.15
N VAL A 321 17.80 -0.71 -15.31
CA VAL A 321 17.99 -1.42 -16.58
C VAL A 321 16.73 -2.20 -16.94
N ALA A 322 16.41 -2.26 -18.23
CA ALA A 322 15.35 -3.10 -18.74
C ALA A 322 15.84 -4.54 -18.86
N THR A 323 15.05 -5.49 -18.37
CA THR A 323 15.32 -6.91 -18.54
C THR A 323 14.83 -7.40 -19.91
N PRO A 324 15.23 -8.60 -20.36
CA PRO A 324 14.67 -9.21 -21.58
C PRO A 324 13.13 -9.27 -21.59
N ALA A 325 12.49 -9.47 -20.43
CA ALA A 325 11.04 -9.50 -20.32
C ALA A 325 10.39 -8.17 -20.72
N ALA A 326 11.00 -7.02 -20.41
CA ALA A 326 10.45 -5.72 -20.77
C ALA A 326 10.45 -5.50 -22.28
N TRP A 327 11.55 -5.89 -22.95
CA TRP A 327 11.64 -5.82 -24.41
C TRP A 327 10.58 -6.70 -25.07
N ARG A 328 10.47 -7.97 -24.65
CA ARG A 328 9.47 -8.91 -25.18
C ARG A 328 8.05 -8.39 -24.95
N HIS A 329 7.76 -7.83 -23.78
CA HIS A 329 6.47 -7.25 -23.45
C HIS A 329 6.09 -6.08 -24.39
N LEU A 330 7.05 -5.21 -24.72
CA LEU A 330 6.86 -4.11 -25.67
C LEU A 330 6.86 -4.55 -27.15
N GLY A 331 6.95 -5.86 -27.43
CA GLY A 331 7.07 -6.40 -28.78
C GLY A 331 8.40 -6.06 -29.47
N LEU A 332 9.45 -5.79 -28.69
CA LEU A 332 10.77 -5.42 -29.18
C LEU A 332 11.75 -6.61 -29.13
N LYS A 333 12.74 -6.59 -30.04
CA LYS A 333 13.83 -7.57 -30.02
C LYS A 333 14.80 -7.24 -28.89
N VAL A 334 15.15 -8.23 -28.07
CA VAL A 334 16.14 -8.11 -27.01
C VAL A 334 17.52 -7.80 -27.64
N PRO A 335 18.21 -6.71 -27.27
CA PRO A 335 19.55 -6.41 -27.76
C PRO A 335 20.58 -7.47 -27.35
N LYS A 336 21.53 -7.80 -28.24
CA LYS A 336 22.67 -8.66 -27.89
C LYS A 336 23.53 -7.92 -26.84
N GLY A 337 23.75 -8.55 -25.67
CA GLY A 337 24.45 -7.94 -24.55
C GLY A 337 23.57 -7.11 -23.60
N ALA A 338 22.24 -7.20 -23.72
CA ALA A 338 21.35 -6.65 -22.70
C ALA A 338 21.69 -7.26 -21.33
N THR A 339 21.65 -6.43 -20.28
CA THR A 339 21.91 -6.91 -18.92
C THR A 339 20.89 -8.01 -18.59
N PHE A 340 21.36 -9.16 -18.10
CA PHE A 340 20.57 -10.38 -17.85
C PHE A 340 20.08 -11.16 -19.10
N ALA A 341 20.61 -10.88 -20.29
CA ALA A 341 20.31 -11.68 -21.49
C ALA A 341 20.84 -13.12 -21.41
N ASP A 342 21.98 -13.33 -20.75
CA ASP A 342 22.63 -14.66 -20.61
C ASP A 342 22.26 -15.32 -19.26
N THR A 343 20.97 -15.34 -18.91
CA THR A 343 20.51 -16.15 -17.78
C THR A 343 20.23 -17.58 -18.25
N LEU A 344 20.61 -18.55 -17.40
CA LEU A 344 20.80 -19.99 -17.67
C LEU A 344 19.62 -20.79 -18.24
N PHE A 345 18.52 -20.14 -18.64
CA PHE A 345 17.27 -20.77 -19.08
C PHE A 345 16.95 -20.58 -20.58
N ASP A 346 17.80 -19.88 -21.35
CA ASP A 346 17.63 -19.73 -22.81
C ASP A 346 18.50 -20.75 -23.61
N THR A 347 18.90 -21.87 -23.01
CA THR A 347 19.34 -23.07 -23.75
C THR A 347 18.24 -24.11 -23.71
N ASP A 348 17.33 -24.04 -24.68
CA ASP A 348 16.81 -25.16 -25.46
C ASP A 348 15.54 -24.72 -26.17
N GLU A 349 15.66 -24.47 -27.47
CA GLU A 349 14.70 -24.83 -28.53
C GLU A 349 15.27 -24.28 -29.86
N ASP A 350 16.09 -25.11 -30.51
CA ASP A 350 16.42 -25.02 -31.95
C ASP A 350 15.21 -25.41 -32.81
#